data_AF-A0A182GNA3-F1
#
_entry.id   AF-A0A182GNA3-F1
#
_cell.length_a   1.000
_cell.length_b   1.000
_cell.length_c   1.000
_cell.angle_alpha   90.00
_cell.angle_beta   90.00
_cell.angle_gamma   90.00
#
_symmetry.space_group_name_H-M   'P 1'
#
loop_
_entity.id
_entity.type
_entity.pdbx_description
1 polymer ?
#
loop_
_entity_poly.entity_id
_entity_poly.type
_entity_poly.pdbx_seq_one_letter_code
_entity_poly.pdbx_strand_id
1 'polypeptide(L)'
;MAVAARLGLKIHQLDAVTAFLQGDLMDEEIYVEQPEGFAIPGGQVCRLKKALYGLKQASRVWNKKLDNVLREIGLQQSKMDSCVYFLIDGDKILIVAVYVDDMLVFANDDEIVDALKQQLMVRFQMKDLGYAEQILGMRVTQVDGRITLDQEKYIEQLLERFGMNDCNPVSTPFDASQKLSKEMSPKSPDDVERMANVPFRELVGGLQFVAQCTRPDIAFAVNAVSSFNSNPGEAHWTAAKRILRYLKGTKDMKLIYSSESEESFHGYSDADWGNDPETRRSVTGYVFKHSGGAVAWSCRRQPTVALSTTEAEYMAIAAAGQEALWWRSFRAELSGLTTTVEMRCDNRSAMCLAEKEVGYSARTKHIDLRHHFVKEQLEQKTIALQHVPSEGQLADVLTKPVPYPKLREARKSLGVS
;
A
#
# COMPACT_ATOMS: atom_id res chain seq x y z
N MET A 1 -1.08 3.12 12.00
CA MET A 1 0.27 2.81 12.52
C MET A 1 1.13 4.05 12.76
N ALA A 2 1.56 4.79 11.73
CA ALA A 2 2.44 5.96 11.94
C ALA A 2 1.85 7.06 12.84
N VAL A 3 0.55 7.35 12.69
CA VAL A 3 -0.21 8.26 13.57
C VAL A 3 -0.27 7.71 15.00
N ALA A 4 -0.52 6.40 15.15
CA ALA A 4 -0.54 5.74 16.46
C ALA A 4 0.81 5.81 17.17
N ALA A 5 1.92 5.64 16.45
CA ALA A 5 3.26 5.80 17.03
C ALA A 5 3.47 7.24 17.49
N ARG A 6 3.05 8.22 16.69
CA ARG A 6 3.23 9.64 17.02
C ARG A 6 2.43 10.07 18.24
N LEU A 7 1.17 9.66 18.31
CA LEU A 7 0.23 10.06 19.36
C LEU A 7 0.22 9.11 20.56
N GLY A 8 1.06 8.07 20.56
CA GLY A 8 1.10 7.07 21.63
C GLY A 8 -0.18 6.24 21.76
N LEU A 9 -0.91 6.02 20.66
CA LEU A 9 -2.14 5.24 20.68
C LEU A 9 -1.82 3.75 20.83
N LYS A 10 -2.43 3.09 21.81
CA LYS A 10 -2.44 1.64 21.95
C LYS A 10 -3.27 1.01 20.83
N ILE A 11 -2.85 -0.16 20.35
CA ILE A 11 -3.49 -0.85 19.23
C ILE A 11 -4.14 -2.12 19.74
N HIS A 12 -5.46 -2.18 19.69
CA HIS A 12 -6.24 -3.39 19.96
C HIS A 12 -6.76 -3.99 18.67
N GLN A 13 -7.07 -5.29 18.72
CA GLN A 13 -7.64 -6.01 17.59
C GLN A 13 -8.90 -6.76 18.00
N LEU A 14 -9.94 -6.64 17.17
CA LEU A 14 -11.18 -7.39 17.29
C LEU A 14 -11.42 -8.16 16.00
N ASP A 15 -12.04 -9.34 16.12
CA ASP A 15 -12.42 -10.20 14.99
C ASP A 15 -13.91 -10.51 15.05
N ALA A 16 -14.64 -10.22 13.97
CA ALA A 16 -16.05 -10.54 13.85
C ALA A 16 -16.24 -11.99 13.41
N VAL A 17 -16.84 -12.81 14.27
CA VAL A 17 -17.01 -14.25 13.99
C VAL A 17 -17.98 -14.43 12.83
N THR A 18 -17.51 -15.01 11.71
CA THR A 18 -18.33 -15.27 10.53
C THR A 18 -19.10 -14.04 10.06
N ALA A 19 -18.43 -12.90 9.86
CA ALA A 19 -19.10 -11.60 9.89
C ALA A 19 -20.22 -11.43 8.85
N PHE A 20 -20.10 -12.06 7.68
CA PHE A 20 -21.16 -12.06 6.67
C PHE A 20 -22.46 -12.68 7.18
N LEU A 21 -22.40 -13.72 8.02
CA LEU A 21 -23.57 -14.35 8.64
C LEU A 21 -24.25 -13.48 9.69
N GLN A 22 -23.59 -12.39 10.12
CA GLN A 22 -24.17 -11.45 11.08
C GLN A 22 -24.95 -10.32 10.39
N GLY A 23 -24.83 -10.18 9.06
CA GLY A 23 -25.56 -9.20 8.26
C GLY A 23 -27.00 -9.64 7.93
N ASP A 24 -27.97 -8.76 8.13
CA ASP A 24 -29.39 -9.05 7.86
C ASP A 24 -29.77 -8.67 6.41
N LEU A 25 -30.40 -9.59 5.69
CA LEU A 25 -30.89 -9.33 4.32
C LEU A 25 -32.23 -8.57 4.40
N MET A 26 -32.16 -7.24 4.43
CA MET A 26 -33.35 -6.37 4.53
C MET A 26 -33.91 -5.96 3.16
N ASP A 27 -33.04 -5.76 2.17
CA ASP A 27 -33.40 -5.13 0.88
C ASP A 27 -33.80 -6.13 -0.22
N GLU A 28 -33.44 -7.41 -0.08
CA GLU A 28 -33.55 -8.42 -1.14
C GLU A 28 -34.14 -9.73 -0.61
N GLU A 29 -35.05 -10.35 -1.37
CA GLU A 29 -35.52 -11.70 -1.11
C GLU A 29 -34.72 -12.71 -1.92
N ILE A 30 -33.91 -13.52 -1.23
CA ILE A 30 -33.08 -14.54 -1.86
C ILE A 30 -33.52 -15.91 -1.37
N TYR A 31 -33.77 -16.78 -2.34
CA TYR A 31 -34.12 -18.17 -2.12
C TYR A 31 -32.96 -19.04 -2.59
N VAL A 32 -32.61 -20.05 -1.81
CA VAL A 32 -31.58 -21.04 -2.12
C VAL A 32 -32.16 -22.44 -2.06
N GLU A 33 -31.50 -23.36 -2.75
CA GLU A 33 -31.78 -24.79 -2.57
C GLU A 33 -31.58 -25.21 -1.11
N GLN A 34 -32.33 -26.22 -0.70
CA GLN A 34 -32.21 -26.75 0.66
C GLN A 34 -30.81 -27.35 0.84
N PRO A 35 -30.13 -27.07 1.96
CA PRO A 35 -28.82 -27.65 2.21
C PRO A 35 -28.91 -29.17 2.36
N GLU A 36 -27.85 -29.85 1.92
CA GLU A 36 -27.74 -31.30 2.01
C GLU A 36 -27.93 -31.77 3.47
N GLY A 37 -28.71 -32.82 3.66
CA GLY A 37 -29.06 -33.36 4.99
C GLY A 37 -30.27 -32.69 5.68
N PHE A 38 -30.77 -31.55 5.17
CA PHE A 38 -31.97 -30.88 5.68
C PHE A 38 -33.11 -30.80 4.66
N ALA A 39 -32.93 -31.40 3.48
CA ALA A 39 -33.89 -31.35 2.40
C ALA A 39 -35.19 -32.10 2.76
N ILE A 40 -36.30 -31.37 2.76
CA ILE A 40 -37.63 -31.93 2.85
C ILE A 40 -38.12 -32.22 1.42
N PRO A 41 -38.69 -33.43 1.16
CA PRO A 41 -39.27 -33.76 -0.14
C PRO A 41 -40.38 -32.77 -0.53
N GLY A 42 -40.44 -32.42 -1.83
CA GLY A 42 -41.51 -31.55 -2.36
C GLY A 42 -41.05 -30.25 -3.01
N GLY A 43 -39.78 -30.12 -3.40
CA GLY A 43 -39.30 -28.99 -4.21
C GLY A 43 -39.30 -27.63 -3.50
N GLN A 44 -39.27 -27.63 -2.16
CA GLN A 44 -39.19 -26.40 -1.38
C GLN A 44 -37.80 -25.75 -1.50
N VAL A 45 -37.76 -24.44 -1.31
CA VAL A 45 -36.54 -23.61 -1.27
C VAL A 45 -36.48 -22.84 0.04
N CYS A 46 -35.27 -22.54 0.52
CA CYS A 46 -35.07 -21.78 1.75
C CYS A 46 -34.93 -20.28 1.45
N ARG A 47 -35.72 -19.44 2.12
CA ARG A 47 -35.52 -17.99 2.11
C ARG A 47 -34.40 -17.62 3.08
N LEU A 48 -33.39 -16.91 2.58
CA LEU A 48 -32.32 -16.38 3.43
C LEU A 48 -32.80 -15.18 4.23
N LYS A 49 -32.58 -15.24 5.55
CA LYS A 49 -32.81 -14.10 6.48
C LYS A 49 -31.55 -13.28 6.72
N LYS A 50 -30.39 -13.93 6.65
CA LYS A 50 -29.06 -13.33 6.82
C LYS A 50 -28.20 -13.65 5.62
N ALA A 51 -27.18 -12.83 5.38
CA ALA A 51 -26.25 -13.07 4.29
C ALA A 51 -25.46 -14.37 4.51
N LEU A 52 -25.17 -15.08 3.42
CA LEU A 52 -24.32 -16.26 3.41
C LEU A 52 -23.05 -15.99 2.62
N TYR A 53 -21.98 -16.72 2.93
CA TYR A 53 -20.78 -16.73 2.12
C TYR A 53 -21.12 -17.16 0.68
N GLY A 54 -20.52 -16.48 -0.30
CA GLY A 54 -20.82 -16.69 -1.72
C GLY A 54 -21.91 -15.77 -2.29
N LEU A 55 -22.72 -15.11 -1.46
CA LEU A 55 -23.61 -14.07 -1.96
C LEU A 55 -22.81 -12.83 -2.38
N LYS A 56 -23.07 -12.33 -3.59
CA LYS A 56 -22.42 -11.13 -4.15
C LYS A 56 -22.55 -9.89 -3.26
N GLN A 57 -23.60 -9.79 -2.45
CA GLN A 57 -23.90 -8.65 -1.58
C GLN A 57 -23.56 -8.88 -0.10
N ALA A 58 -23.05 -10.06 0.28
CA ALA A 58 -22.79 -10.39 1.69
C ALA A 58 -21.88 -9.38 2.39
N SER A 59 -20.76 -9.04 1.74
CA SER A 59 -19.80 -8.05 2.27
C SER A 59 -20.42 -6.67 2.45
N ARG A 60 -21.27 -6.23 1.51
CA ARG A 60 -21.97 -4.95 1.57
C ARG A 60 -22.99 -4.92 2.71
N VAL A 61 -23.74 -6.01 2.90
CA VAL A 61 -24.74 -6.12 3.97
C VAL A 61 -24.06 -6.06 5.35
N TRP A 62 -22.96 -6.79 5.52
CA TRP A 62 -22.13 -6.72 6.72
C TRP A 62 -21.62 -5.30 6.97
N ASN A 63 -20.97 -4.70 5.97
CA ASN A 63 -20.40 -3.35 6.10
C ASN A 63 -21.45 -2.29 6.45
N LYS A 64 -22.64 -2.31 5.81
CA LYS A 64 -23.74 -1.40 6.16
C LYS A 64 -24.19 -1.57 7.62
N LYS A 65 -24.33 -2.81 8.09
CA LYS A 65 -24.76 -3.08 9.46
C LYS A 65 -23.73 -2.59 10.47
N LEU A 66 -22.45 -2.85 10.21
CA LEU A 66 -21.35 -2.37 11.05
C LEU A 66 -21.27 -0.83 11.05
N ASP A 67 -21.38 -0.19 9.88
CA ASP A 67 -21.38 1.28 9.75
C ASP A 67 -22.47 1.92 10.60
N ASN A 68 -23.71 1.41 10.51
CA ASN A 68 -24.83 1.91 11.32
C ASN A 68 -24.52 1.80 12.82
N VAL A 69 -24.00 0.65 13.27
CA VAL A 69 -23.67 0.44 14.68
C VAL A 69 -22.55 1.35 15.16
N LEU A 70 -21.47 1.52 14.39
CA LEU A 70 -20.37 2.41 14.77
C LEU A 70 -20.83 3.87 14.85
N ARG A 71 -21.72 4.29 13.95
CA ARG A 71 -22.34 5.62 13.97
C ARG A 71 -23.28 5.81 15.17
N GLU A 72 -24.07 4.79 15.52
CA GLU A 72 -24.93 4.81 16.72
C GLU A 72 -24.11 4.92 18.03
N ILE A 73 -22.92 4.32 18.07
CA ILE A 73 -21.99 4.45 19.20
C ILE A 73 -21.39 5.87 19.27
N GLY A 74 -21.46 6.63 18.17
CA GLY A 74 -21.01 8.03 18.10
C GLY A 74 -19.76 8.25 17.26
N LEU A 75 -19.21 7.21 16.61
CA LEU A 75 -18.06 7.36 15.74
C LEU A 75 -18.45 8.01 14.41
N GLN A 76 -17.56 8.87 13.91
CA GLN A 76 -17.67 9.49 12.60
C GLN A 76 -16.89 8.68 11.58
N GLN A 77 -17.52 8.33 10.46
CA GLN A 77 -16.81 7.71 9.33
C GLN A 77 -15.98 8.77 8.60
N SER A 78 -14.73 8.45 8.27
CA SER A 78 -13.87 9.28 7.43
C SER A 78 -14.46 9.43 6.03
N LYS A 79 -14.36 10.64 5.46
CA LYS A 79 -14.80 10.88 4.07
C LYS A 79 -13.72 10.48 3.07
N MET A 80 -12.48 10.34 3.54
CA MET A 80 -11.32 9.96 2.73
C MET A 80 -11.15 8.44 2.65
N ASP A 81 -11.51 7.71 3.71
CA ASP A 81 -11.52 6.26 3.74
C ASP A 81 -12.75 5.73 4.50
N SER A 82 -13.70 5.12 3.78
CA SER A 82 -14.93 4.55 4.36
C SER A 82 -14.68 3.40 5.34
N CYS A 83 -13.47 2.85 5.39
CA CYS A 83 -13.09 1.80 6.34
C CYS A 83 -12.54 2.36 7.66
N VAL A 84 -12.38 3.68 7.77
CA VAL A 84 -11.87 4.33 8.98
C VAL A 84 -12.98 5.12 9.66
N TYR A 85 -13.12 4.90 10.96
CA TYR A 85 -14.02 5.59 11.86
C TYR A 85 -13.22 6.23 12.96
N PHE A 86 -13.65 7.38 13.47
CA PHE A 86 -12.96 8.04 14.57
C PHE A 86 -13.92 8.77 15.50
N LEU A 87 -13.51 8.93 16.75
CA LEU A 87 -14.12 9.75 17.77
C LEU A 87 -13.00 10.50 18.47
N ILE A 88 -13.08 11.83 18.46
CA ILE A 88 -12.12 12.72 19.10
C ILE A 88 -12.93 13.59 20.05
N ASP A 89 -12.72 13.41 21.35
CA ASP A 89 -13.39 14.17 22.40
C ASP A 89 -12.34 14.73 23.38
N GLY A 90 -12.04 16.02 23.23
CA GLY A 90 -10.95 16.66 23.97
C GLY A 90 -9.61 16.01 23.64
N ASP A 91 -8.99 15.41 24.66
CA ASP A 91 -7.74 14.66 24.55
C ASP A 91 -7.93 13.18 24.25
N LYS A 92 -9.15 12.64 24.36
CA LYS A 92 -9.45 11.24 24.06
C LYS A 92 -9.56 11.03 22.54
N ILE A 93 -8.75 10.11 22.03
CA ILE A 93 -8.70 9.74 20.63
C ILE A 93 -9.05 8.27 20.51
N LEU A 94 -10.03 7.96 19.67
CA LEU A 94 -10.40 6.61 19.27
C LEU A 94 -10.48 6.57 17.75
N ILE A 95 -9.76 5.65 17.12
CA ILE A 95 -9.80 5.41 15.67
C ILE A 95 -10.03 3.92 15.46
N VAL A 96 -11.00 3.55 14.63
CA VAL A 96 -11.32 2.17 14.27
C VAL A 96 -11.10 2.00 12.77
N ALA A 97 -10.15 1.15 12.39
CA ALA A 97 -9.92 0.76 11.00
C ALA A 97 -10.48 -0.65 10.77
N VAL A 98 -11.39 -0.79 9.82
CA VAL A 98 -12.11 -2.03 9.54
C VAL A 98 -11.59 -2.66 8.25
N TYR A 99 -11.25 -3.94 8.30
CA TYR A 99 -10.97 -4.75 7.13
C TYR A 99 -11.83 -6.02 7.16
N VAL A 100 -12.99 -5.95 6.49
CA VAL A 100 -13.96 -7.04 6.44
C VAL A 100 -14.34 -7.52 7.85
N ASP A 101 -13.75 -8.62 8.33
CA ASP A 101 -14.02 -9.23 9.63
C ASP A 101 -13.06 -8.72 10.73
N ASP A 102 -11.87 -8.23 10.36
CA ASP A 102 -10.86 -7.67 11.26
C ASP A 102 -11.15 -6.20 11.57
N MET A 103 -10.95 -5.79 12.83
CA MET A 103 -10.99 -4.39 13.24
C MET A 103 -9.76 -4.05 14.08
N LEU A 104 -9.04 -3.02 13.68
CA LEU A 104 -8.01 -2.40 14.53
C LEU A 104 -8.58 -1.18 15.23
N VAL A 105 -8.38 -1.14 16.54
CA VAL A 105 -8.79 -0.03 17.40
C VAL A 105 -7.54 0.65 17.92
N PHE A 106 -7.37 1.93 17.59
CA PHE A 106 -6.30 2.78 18.06
C PHE A 106 -6.85 3.78 19.07
N ALA A 107 -6.33 3.79 20.29
CA ALA A 107 -6.78 4.75 21.30
C ALA A 107 -5.69 5.10 22.31
N ASN A 108 -5.82 6.26 22.94
CA ASN A 108 -4.96 6.67 24.07
C ASN A 108 -5.63 6.49 25.44
N ASP A 109 -6.87 6.03 25.47
CA ASP A 109 -7.68 5.85 26.68
C ASP A 109 -8.23 4.41 26.70
N ASP A 110 -8.01 3.67 27.79
CA ASP A 110 -8.47 2.27 27.85
C ASP A 110 -9.99 2.19 28.09
N GLU A 111 -10.57 3.17 28.80
CA GLU A 111 -12.02 3.20 29.09
C GLU A 111 -12.86 3.34 27.82
N ILE A 112 -12.44 4.20 26.89
CA ILE A 112 -13.15 4.37 25.60
C ILE A 112 -13.06 3.11 24.73
N VAL A 113 -11.96 2.36 24.82
CA VAL A 113 -11.79 1.07 24.14
C VAL A 113 -12.72 0.02 24.73
N ASP A 114 -12.75 -0.10 26.05
CA ASP A 114 -13.60 -1.08 26.73
C ASP A 114 -15.09 -0.77 26.50
N ALA A 115 -15.48 0.51 26.51
CA ALA A 115 -16.83 0.93 26.17
C ALA A 115 -17.19 0.54 24.71
N LEU A 116 -16.30 0.78 23.74
CA LEU A 116 -16.50 0.36 22.35
C LEU A 116 -16.66 -1.17 22.26
N LYS A 117 -15.77 -1.93 22.90
CA LYS A 117 -15.78 -3.41 22.89
C LYS A 117 -17.09 -3.95 23.43
N GLN A 118 -17.55 -3.46 24.58
CA GLN A 118 -18.81 -3.87 25.18
C GLN A 118 -20.00 -3.59 24.24
N GLN A 119 -20.06 -2.39 23.66
CA GLN A 119 -21.13 -2.00 22.73
C GLN A 119 -21.14 -2.87 21.46
N LEU A 120 -19.97 -3.27 20.96
CA LEU A 120 -19.85 -4.17 19.81
C LEU A 120 -20.22 -5.61 20.17
N MET A 121 -19.74 -6.15 21.30
CA MET A 121 -20.03 -7.52 21.73
C MET A 121 -21.51 -7.76 22.08
N VAL A 122 -22.24 -6.72 22.47
CA VAL A 122 -23.70 -6.79 22.66
C VAL A 122 -24.43 -6.96 21.33
N ARG A 123 -23.91 -6.37 20.24
CA ARG A 123 -24.58 -6.32 18.92
C ARG A 123 -24.09 -7.40 17.96
N PHE A 124 -22.86 -7.85 18.14
CA PHE A 124 -22.16 -8.78 17.26
C PHE A 124 -21.44 -9.86 18.06
N GLN A 125 -21.33 -11.03 17.45
CA GLN A 125 -20.43 -12.06 17.94
C GLN A 125 -18.99 -11.68 17.56
N MET A 126 -18.25 -11.16 18.53
CA MET A 126 -16.88 -10.67 18.36
C MET A 126 -15.91 -11.48 19.23
N LYS A 127 -14.68 -11.62 18.76
CA LYS A 127 -13.53 -12.04 19.57
C LYS A 127 -12.66 -10.83 19.87
N ASP A 128 -12.31 -10.64 21.13
CA ASP A 128 -11.27 -9.70 21.53
C ASP A 128 -9.92 -10.41 21.47
N LEU A 129 -9.05 -9.95 20.59
CA LEU A 129 -7.71 -10.50 20.43
C LEU A 129 -6.68 -9.74 21.28
N GLY A 130 -7.13 -8.77 22.10
CA GLY A 130 -6.26 -7.99 22.96
C GLY A 130 -5.47 -6.95 22.17
N TYR A 131 -4.17 -6.84 22.47
CA TYR A 131 -3.27 -5.98 21.71
C TYR A 131 -2.96 -6.60 20.35
N ALA A 132 -2.88 -5.76 19.31
CA ALA A 132 -2.62 -6.23 17.96
C ALA A 132 -1.20 -6.79 17.83
N GLU A 133 -1.10 -8.10 17.59
CA GLU A 133 0.17 -8.77 17.29
C GLU A 133 0.32 -9.08 15.79
N GLN A 134 -0.81 -9.17 15.07
CA GLN A 134 -0.83 -9.42 13.62
C GLN A 134 -1.97 -8.67 12.93
N ILE A 135 -1.70 -8.12 11.75
CA ILE A 135 -2.73 -7.54 10.87
C ILE A 135 -2.44 -7.92 9.43
N LEU A 136 -3.43 -8.47 8.72
CA LEU A 136 -3.34 -8.73 7.27
C LEU A 136 -2.03 -9.43 6.87
N GLY A 137 -1.61 -10.43 7.63
CA GLY A 137 -0.37 -11.18 7.38
C GLY A 137 0.93 -10.46 7.73
N MET A 138 0.87 -9.28 8.36
CA MET A 138 2.01 -8.56 8.94
C MET A 138 2.03 -8.75 10.45
N ARG A 139 3.23 -8.95 11.02
CA ARG A 139 3.44 -8.90 12.47
C ARG A 139 3.53 -7.44 12.91
N VAL A 140 2.83 -7.11 13.99
CA VAL A 140 2.86 -5.79 14.63
C VAL A 140 3.61 -5.92 15.95
N THR A 141 4.48 -4.98 16.24
CA THR A 141 5.14 -4.90 17.55
C THR A 141 5.13 -3.46 18.00
N GLN A 142 4.58 -3.19 19.19
CA GLN A 142 4.53 -1.87 19.81
C GLN A 142 5.33 -1.87 21.11
N VAL A 143 6.43 -1.13 21.16
CA VAL A 143 7.34 -1.05 22.31
C VAL A 143 7.92 0.36 22.38
N ASP A 144 7.92 0.99 23.57
CA ASP A 144 8.59 2.27 23.85
C ASP A 144 8.34 3.39 22.81
N GLY A 145 7.07 3.61 22.46
CA GLY A 145 6.69 4.64 21.47
C GLY A 145 7.10 4.32 20.02
N ARG A 146 7.49 3.08 19.76
CA ARG A 146 7.79 2.56 18.42
C ARG A 146 6.77 1.51 18.01
N ILE A 147 6.35 1.57 16.76
CA ILE A 147 5.54 0.53 16.12
C ILE A 147 6.35 0.00 14.95
N THR A 148 6.52 -1.32 14.89
CA THR A 148 7.19 -1.99 13.78
C THR A 148 6.24 -2.95 13.09
N LEU A 149 6.35 -3.02 11.77
CA LEU A 149 5.63 -3.95 10.90
C LEU A 149 6.63 -4.81 10.13
N ASP A 150 6.42 -6.12 10.10
CA ASP A 150 7.23 -7.02 9.29
C ASP A 150 6.44 -8.20 8.73
N GLN A 151 7.01 -8.86 7.74
CA GLN A 151 6.44 -10.01 7.06
C GLN A 151 7.41 -11.21 7.10
N GLU A 152 8.22 -11.33 8.16
CA GLU A 152 9.27 -12.36 8.25
C GLU A 152 8.71 -13.76 8.00
N LYS A 153 7.65 -14.13 8.73
CA LYS A 153 6.99 -15.44 8.59
C LYS A 153 6.44 -15.68 7.18
N TYR A 154 5.89 -14.65 6.54
CA TYR A 154 5.38 -14.76 5.17
C TYR A 154 6.53 -14.94 4.17
N ILE A 155 7.63 -14.19 4.34
CA ILE A 155 8.84 -14.31 3.52
C ILE A 155 9.42 -15.73 3.64
N GLU A 156 9.47 -16.30 4.85
CA GLU A 156 9.91 -17.68 5.06
C GLU A 156 9.04 -18.70 4.33
N GLN A 157 7.71 -18.57 4.45
CA GLN A 157 6.77 -19.43 3.72
C GLN A 157 6.91 -19.27 2.19
N LEU A 158 7.18 -18.06 1.71
CA LEU A 158 7.41 -17.80 0.30
C LEU A 158 8.72 -18.45 -0.17
N LEU A 159 9.79 -18.35 0.61
CA LEU A 159 11.06 -19.03 0.33
C LEU A 159 10.88 -20.56 0.27
N GLU A 160 10.13 -21.13 1.21
CA GLU A 160 9.86 -22.56 1.26
C GLU A 160 9.06 -23.03 0.04
N ARG A 161 7.98 -22.32 -0.28
CA ARG A 161 7.10 -22.64 -1.42
C ARG A 161 7.84 -22.72 -2.74
N PHE A 162 8.83 -21.84 -2.94
CA PHE A 162 9.61 -21.79 -4.17
C PHE A 162 10.97 -22.52 -4.08
N GLY A 163 11.22 -23.29 -3.01
CA GLY A 163 12.44 -24.09 -2.85
C GLY A 163 13.71 -23.24 -2.68
N MET A 164 13.58 -22.04 -2.11
CA MET A 164 14.64 -21.04 -1.97
C MET A 164 15.13 -20.86 -0.52
N ASN A 165 14.77 -21.78 0.38
CA ASN A 165 15.18 -21.73 1.79
C ASN A 165 16.70 -21.73 1.98
N ASP A 166 17.42 -22.50 1.19
CA ASP A 166 18.89 -22.66 1.27
C ASP A 166 19.64 -21.82 0.24
N CYS A 167 18.96 -20.84 -0.38
CA CYS A 167 19.60 -20.00 -1.38
C CYS A 167 20.64 -19.06 -0.75
N ASN A 168 21.74 -18.81 -1.46
CA ASN A 168 22.74 -17.83 -1.04
C ASN A 168 22.16 -16.41 -1.16
N PRO A 169 22.15 -15.60 -0.08
CA PRO A 169 21.57 -14.27 -0.13
C PRO A 169 22.35 -13.34 -1.07
N VAL A 170 21.69 -12.26 -1.51
CA VAL A 170 22.30 -11.18 -2.30
C VAL A 170 22.00 -9.83 -1.67
N SER A 171 22.85 -8.84 -1.94
CA SER A 171 22.74 -7.51 -1.32
C SER A 171 21.78 -6.55 -2.00
N THR A 172 21.36 -6.82 -3.24
CA THR A 172 20.39 -5.99 -3.99
C THR A 172 19.27 -6.85 -4.62
N PRO A 173 18.02 -6.37 -4.63
CA PRO A 173 16.88 -7.12 -5.18
C PRO A 173 16.91 -7.21 -6.71
N PHE A 174 17.59 -6.26 -7.37
CA PHE A 174 17.73 -6.22 -8.82
C PHE A 174 19.21 -6.06 -9.21
N ASP A 175 19.57 -6.64 -10.36
CA ASP A 175 20.91 -6.50 -10.93
C ASP A 175 20.93 -5.30 -11.89
N ALA A 176 21.71 -4.27 -11.56
CA ALA A 176 21.79 -3.05 -12.36
C ALA A 176 22.41 -3.28 -13.76
N SER A 177 23.12 -4.39 -13.97
CA SER A 177 23.66 -4.76 -15.28
C SER A 177 22.63 -5.44 -16.18
N GLN A 178 21.53 -5.94 -15.61
CA GLN A 178 20.52 -6.70 -16.32
C GLN A 178 19.46 -5.77 -16.93
N LYS A 179 19.20 -5.95 -18.24
CA LYS A 179 18.10 -5.30 -18.95
C LYS A 179 17.10 -6.35 -19.41
N LEU A 180 16.01 -6.51 -18.66
CA LEU A 180 14.94 -7.44 -19.04
C LEU A 180 14.16 -6.90 -20.24
N SER A 181 13.82 -7.78 -21.19
CA SER A 181 13.02 -7.45 -22.37
C SER A 181 12.20 -8.65 -22.82
N LYS A 182 11.11 -8.45 -23.58
CA LYS A 182 10.33 -9.57 -24.11
C LYS A 182 11.08 -10.40 -25.14
N GLU A 183 12.20 -9.90 -25.67
CA GLU A 183 13.10 -10.72 -26.49
C GLU A 183 13.73 -11.88 -25.71
N MET A 184 13.71 -11.83 -24.38
CA MET A 184 14.14 -12.91 -23.49
C MET A 184 13.00 -13.88 -23.13
N SER A 185 11.79 -13.68 -23.67
CA SER A 185 10.70 -14.65 -23.55
C SER A 185 10.99 -15.92 -24.37
N PRO A 186 10.35 -17.05 -24.06
CA PRO A 186 10.52 -18.30 -24.79
C PRO A 186 10.30 -18.14 -26.29
N LYS A 187 11.25 -18.62 -27.10
CA LYS A 187 11.20 -18.56 -28.57
C LYS A 187 11.15 -19.94 -29.22
N SER A 188 11.80 -20.93 -28.61
CA SER A 188 11.78 -22.32 -29.08
C SER A 188 10.69 -23.13 -28.40
N PRO A 189 10.19 -24.22 -29.03
CA PRO A 189 9.28 -25.16 -28.38
C PRO A 189 9.81 -25.69 -27.04
N ASP A 190 11.11 -25.99 -26.98
CA ASP A 190 11.78 -26.48 -25.77
C ASP A 190 11.76 -25.44 -24.63
N ASP A 191 11.96 -24.15 -24.95
CA ASP A 191 11.88 -23.07 -23.94
C ASP A 191 10.45 -22.90 -23.42
N VAL A 192 9.46 -23.01 -24.33
CA VAL A 192 8.04 -22.91 -23.97
C VAL A 192 7.66 -24.06 -23.04
N GLU A 193 8.07 -25.29 -23.35
CA GLU A 193 7.83 -26.46 -22.51
C GLU A 193 8.49 -26.30 -21.13
N ARG A 194 9.74 -25.84 -21.08
CA ARG A 194 10.46 -25.59 -19.82
C ARG A 194 9.77 -24.55 -18.96
N MET A 195 9.27 -23.47 -19.56
CA MET A 195 8.63 -22.36 -18.84
C MET A 195 7.16 -22.62 -18.52
N ALA A 196 6.50 -23.57 -19.18
CA ALA A 196 5.07 -23.84 -19.02
C ALA A 196 4.66 -24.14 -17.56
N ASN A 197 5.54 -24.84 -16.83
CA ASN A 197 5.28 -25.25 -15.45
C ASN A 197 5.94 -24.34 -14.41
N VAL A 198 6.57 -23.23 -14.82
CA VAL A 198 7.18 -22.30 -13.88
C VAL A 198 6.09 -21.43 -13.24
N PRO A 199 5.91 -21.47 -11.91
CA PRO A 199 4.89 -20.69 -11.20
C PRO A 199 5.25 -19.19 -11.08
N PHE A 200 5.58 -18.55 -12.20
CA PHE A 200 6.07 -17.18 -12.26
C PHE A 200 5.07 -16.18 -11.70
N ARG A 201 3.81 -16.25 -12.15
CA ARG A 201 2.74 -15.34 -11.71
C ARG A 201 2.45 -15.48 -10.22
N GLU A 202 2.53 -16.69 -9.70
CA GLU A 202 2.35 -16.95 -8.27
C GLU A 202 3.47 -16.30 -7.46
N LEU A 203 4.74 -16.46 -7.88
CA LEU A 203 5.86 -15.81 -7.20
C LEU A 203 5.73 -14.28 -7.24
N VAL A 204 5.45 -13.73 -8.42
CA VAL A 204 5.29 -12.27 -8.57
C VAL A 204 4.15 -11.75 -7.68
N GLY A 205 3.03 -12.47 -7.59
CA GLY A 205 1.93 -12.13 -6.68
C GLY A 205 2.36 -12.12 -5.21
N GLY A 206 3.12 -13.13 -4.77
CA GLY A 206 3.65 -13.17 -3.41
C GLY A 206 4.66 -12.06 -3.11
N LEU A 207 5.55 -11.76 -4.06
CA LEU A 207 6.49 -10.65 -3.94
C LEU A 207 5.80 -9.29 -3.93
N GLN A 208 4.71 -9.14 -4.70
CA GLN A 208 3.92 -7.91 -4.75
C GLN A 208 3.26 -7.62 -3.42
N PHE A 209 2.77 -8.64 -2.71
CA PHE A 209 2.24 -8.48 -1.36
C PHE A 209 3.31 -7.97 -0.38
N VAL A 210 4.52 -8.54 -0.41
CA VAL A 210 5.65 -8.08 0.43
C VAL A 210 6.03 -6.62 0.11
N ALA A 211 6.10 -6.30 -1.19
CA ALA A 211 6.47 -4.96 -1.67
C ALA A 211 5.47 -3.87 -1.30
N GLN A 212 4.17 -4.22 -1.22
CA GLN A 212 3.08 -3.27 -0.92
C GLN A 212 2.85 -3.06 0.57
N CYS A 213 3.18 -4.05 1.40
CA CYS A 213 2.87 -4.01 2.83
C CYS A 213 4.03 -3.46 3.67
N THR A 214 5.24 -4.00 3.53
CA THR A 214 6.37 -3.66 4.45
C THR A 214 7.71 -3.39 3.76
N ARG A 215 7.86 -3.70 2.46
CA ARG A 215 9.15 -3.67 1.76
C ARG A 215 9.16 -2.76 0.52
N PRO A 216 9.09 -1.42 0.70
CA PRO A 216 9.22 -0.48 -0.42
C PRO A 216 10.53 -0.65 -1.20
N ASP A 217 11.58 -1.17 -0.57
CA ASP A 217 12.90 -1.38 -1.14
C ASP A 217 12.98 -2.45 -2.24
N ILE A 218 11.95 -3.31 -2.37
CA ILE A 218 11.84 -4.25 -3.50
C ILE A 218 10.84 -3.81 -4.57
N ALA A 219 10.14 -2.69 -4.38
CA ALA A 219 9.02 -2.28 -5.22
C ALA A 219 9.41 -2.13 -6.70
N PHE A 220 10.57 -1.53 -6.98
CA PHE A 220 11.11 -1.44 -8.34
C PHE A 220 11.37 -2.82 -8.96
N ALA A 221 12.06 -3.70 -8.23
CA ALA A 221 12.42 -5.03 -8.73
C ALA A 221 11.18 -5.87 -9.05
N VAL A 222 10.17 -5.81 -8.18
CA VAL A 222 8.89 -6.49 -8.39
C VAL A 222 8.14 -5.89 -9.59
N ASN A 223 8.11 -4.56 -9.72
CA ASN A 223 7.50 -3.91 -10.87
C ASN A 223 8.17 -4.33 -12.19
N ALA A 224 9.50 -4.37 -12.23
CA ALA A 224 10.26 -4.80 -13.40
C ALA A 224 9.91 -6.22 -13.84
N VAL A 225 9.89 -7.20 -12.92
CA VAL A 225 9.56 -8.60 -13.27
C VAL A 225 8.08 -8.79 -13.60
N SER A 226 7.18 -8.01 -13.00
CA SER A 226 5.73 -8.12 -13.25
C SER A 226 5.32 -7.82 -14.69
N SER A 227 6.13 -7.04 -15.41
CA SER A 227 5.90 -6.69 -16.83
C SER A 227 5.92 -7.90 -17.76
N PHE A 228 6.43 -9.05 -17.29
CA PHE A 228 6.57 -10.28 -18.07
C PHE A 228 5.60 -11.39 -17.65
N ASN A 229 4.60 -11.09 -16.81
CA ASN A 229 3.61 -12.06 -16.32
C ASN A 229 2.88 -12.82 -17.44
N SER A 230 2.70 -12.23 -18.63
CA SER A 230 2.00 -12.88 -19.74
C SER A 230 2.83 -13.99 -20.39
N ASN A 231 4.13 -13.79 -20.58
CA ASN A 231 5.03 -14.71 -21.27
C ASN A 231 6.46 -14.66 -20.67
N PRO A 232 6.67 -15.20 -19.46
CA PRO A 232 7.98 -15.15 -18.78
C PRO A 232 8.97 -16.13 -19.41
N GLY A 233 10.26 -15.78 -19.37
CA GLY A 233 11.38 -16.62 -19.83
C GLY A 233 12.37 -16.87 -18.70
N GLU A 234 13.41 -17.67 -18.94
CA GLU A 234 14.35 -18.07 -17.86
C GLU A 234 15.09 -16.87 -17.23
N ALA A 235 15.40 -15.85 -18.03
CA ALA A 235 16.02 -14.61 -17.52
C ALA A 235 15.06 -13.86 -16.57
N HIS A 236 13.77 -13.82 -16.90
CA HIS A 236 12.72 -13.25 -16.04
C HIS A 236 12.59 -14.06 -14.75
N TRP A 237 12.57 -15.39 -14.84
CA TRP A 237 12.49 -16.27 -13.68
C TRP A 237 13.71 -16.14 -12.75
N THR A 238 14.89 -16.03 -13.33
CA THR A 238 16.14 -15.79 -12.59
C THR A 238 16.10 -14.45 -11.85
N ALA A 239 15.59 -13.40 -12.49
CA ALA A 239 15.40 -12.10 -11.85
C ALA A 239 14.38 -12.17 -10.68
N ALA A 240 13.27 -12.89 -10.84
CA ALA A 240 12.30 -13.08 -9.76
C ALA A 240 12.90 -13.88 -8.58
N LYS A 241 13.64 -14.96 -8.85
CA LYS A 241 14.40 -15.71 -7.84
C LYS A 241 15.46 -14.86 -7.13
N ARG A 242 16.07 -13.87 -7.81
CA ARG A 242 17.01 -12.93 -7.17
C ARG A 242 16.33 -12.12 -6.06
N ILE A 243 15.08 -11.70 -6.25
CA ILE A 243 14.33 -10.97 -5.22
C ILE A 243 14.15 -11.83 -3.97
N LEU A 244 13.85 -13.13 -4.13
CA LEU A 244 13.82 -14.08 -3.01
C LEU A 244 15.18 -14.19 -2.31
N ARG A 245 16.30 -14.26 -3.04
CA ARG A 245 17.64 -14.28 -2.44
C ARG A 245 17.93 -13.02 -1.62
N TYR A 246 17.45 -11.87 -2.08
CA TYR A 246 17.57 -10.61 -1.35
C TYR A 246 16.71 -10.63 -0.08
N LEU A 247 15.46 -11.07 -0.17
CA LEU A 247 14.57 -11.22 0.97
C LEU A 247 15.11 -12.24 1.99
N LYS A 248 15.73 -13.33 1.56
CA LYS A 248 16.38 -14.32 2.44
C LYS A 248 17.41 -13.67 3.37
N GLY A 249 18.21 -12.74 2.85
CA GLY A 249 19.22 -12.02 3.63
C GLY A 249 18.69 -10.82 4.41
N THR A 250 17.40 -10.50 4.29
CA THR A 250 16.77 -9.30 4.87
C THR A 250 15.38 -9.57 5.45
N LYS A 251 15.07 -10.83 5.77
CA LYS A 251 13.70 -11.27 6.14
C LYS A 251 13.22 -10.71 7.47
N ASP A 252 14.17 -10.35 8.33
CA ASP A 252 14.02 -9.81 9.68
C ASP A 252 13.87 -8.29 9.72
N MET A 253 14.08 -7.61 8.58
CA MET A 253 13.91 -6.17 8.46
C MET A 253 12.46 -5.75 8.69
N LYS A 254 12.28 -4.62 9.38
CA LYS A 254 10.96 -4.10 9.75
C LYS A 254 10.77 -2.68 9.25
N LEU A 255 9.54 -2.34 8.92
CA LEU A 255 9.11 -0.96 8.72
C LEU A 255 8.81 -0.34 10.08
N ILE A 256 9.50 0.75 10.42
CA ILE A 256 9.52 1.34 11.76
C ILE A 256 8.88 2.72 11.75
N TYR A 257 7.98 2.93 12.70
CA TYR A 257 7.43 4.24 13.05
C TYR A 257 7.77 4.57 14.51
N SER A 258 8.15 5.81 14.79
CA SER A 258 8.55 6.24 16.13
C SER A 258 8.04 7.64 16.47
N SER A 259 7.61 7.82 17.73
CA SER A 259 7.25 9.12 18.31
C SER A 259 8.41 10.12 18.34
N GLU A 260 9.66 9.63 18.44
CA GLU A 260 10.89 10.43 18.55
C GLU A 260 11.36 10.98 17.20
N SER A 261 10.82 10.48 16.10
CA SER A 261 11.16 10.98 14.77
C SER A 261 10.62 12.40 14.56
N GLU A 262 11.38 13.25 13.86
CA GLU A 262 10.92 14.60 13.52
C GLU A 262 9.57 14.55 12.79
N GLU A 263 8.62 15.36 13.28
CA GLU A 263 7.27 15.42 12.73
C GLU A 263 7.27 16.21 11.43
N SER A 264 7.44 15.51 10.30
CA SER A 264 7.13 16.06 8.99
C SER A 264 6.53 14.97 8.10
N PHE A 265 5.25 15.12 7.75
CA PHE A 265 4.71 14.41 6.61
C PHE A 265 5.24 15.07 5.35
N HIS A 266 6.10 14.37 4.62
CA HIS A 266 6.72 14.87 3.40
C HIS A 266 6.88 13.74 2.37
N GLY A 267 6.86 14.12 1.09
CA GLY A 267 6.97 13.21 -0.03
C GLY A 267 8.25 13.40 -0.83
N TYR A 268 8.64 12.39 -1.58
CA TYR A 268 9.67 12.42 -2.61
C TYR A 268 9.04 11.94 -3.92
N SER A 269 9.43 12.53 -5.04
CA SER A 269 9.04 12.09 -6.39
C SER A 269 10.25 12.05 -7.30
N ASP A 270 10.35 11.00 -8.12
CA ASP A 270 11.38 10.80 -9.14
C ASP A 270 10.76 10.14 -10.39
N ALA A 271 11.42 10.30 -11.54
CA ALA A 271 11.06 9.59 -12.76
C ALA A 271 12.29 9.10 -13.51
N ASP A 272 12.30 7.81 -13.87
CA ASP A 272 13.34 7.25 -14.73
C ASP A 272 12.87 7.28 -16.20
N TRP A 273 13.37 8.27 -16.96
CA TRP A 273 12.89 8.62 -18.31
C TRP A 273 13.22 7.58 -19.39
N GLY A 274 12.18 7.05 -20.02
CA GLY A 274 12.31 6.25 -21.25
C GLY A 274 13.02 4.91 -21.08
N ASN A 275 12.98 4.31 -19.88
CA ASN A 275 13.75 3.09 -19.60
C ASN A 275 13.16 1.81 -20.13
N ASP A 276 11.85 1.77 -20.41
CA ASP A 276 11.24 0.64 -21.11
C ASP A 276 11.77 0.60 -22.56
N PRO A 277 12.57 -0.42 -22.95
CA PRO A 277 13.15 -0.46 -24.29
C PRO A 277 12.11 -0.57 -25.41
N GLU A 278 10.93 -1.13 -25.10
CA GLU A 278 9.87 -1.38 -26.08
C GLU A 278 8.92 -0.20 -26.19
N THR A 279 8.39 0.25 -25.05
CA THR A 279 7.35 1.29 -25.05
C THR A 279 7.93 2.69 -24.92
N ARG A 280 9.21 2.82 -24.54
CA ARG A 280 9.88 4.08 -24.19
C ARG A 280 9.14 4.89 -23.12
N ARG A 281 8.27 4.24 -22.34
CA ARG A 281 7.58 4.86 -21.21
C ARG A 281 8.50 4.91 -20.00
N SER A 282 8.42 6.01 -19.26
CA SER A 282 9.17 6.21 -18.02
C SER A 282 8.55 5.44 -16.85
N VAL A 283 9.31 5.26 -15.78
CA VAL A 283 8.80 4.78 -14.49
C VAL A 283 8.69 5.97 -13.54
N THR A 284 7.51 6.16 -12.95
CA THR A 284 7.28 7.14 -11.88
C THR A 284 7.39 6.44 -10.54
N GLY A 285 8.18 7.04 -9.65
CA GLY A 285 8.33 6.65 -8.26
C GLY A 285 7.92 7.79 -7.34
N TYR A 286 7.22 7.47 -6.26
CA TYR A 286 7.06 8.41 -5.15
C TYR A 286 7.02 7.68 -3.82
N VAL A 287 7.39 8.39 -2.76
CA VAL A 287 7.26 7.90 -1.39
C VAL A 287 6.94 9.03 -0.43
N PHE A 288 5.96 8.81 0.44
CA PHE A 288 5.60 9.68 1.55
C PHE A 288 6.05 9.06 2.86
N LYS A 289 6.59 9.89 3.74
CA LYS A 289 7.07 9.50 5.06
C LYS A 289 6.25 10.14 6.17
N HIS A 290 6.11 9.43 7.27
CA HIS A 290 5.56 9.95 8.51
C HIS A 290 6.17 9.19 9.69
N SER A 291 6.49 9.89 10.79
CA SER A 291 7.03 9.28 12.02
C SER A 291 8.25 8.38 11.76
N GLY A 292 9.16 8.82 10.87
CA GLY A 292 10.40 8.11 10.55
C GLY A 292 10.32 7.08 9.41
N GLY A 293 9.13 6.52 9.13
CA GLY A 293 8.94 5.46 8.14
C GLY A 293 8.13 5.86 6.91
N ALA A 294 8.21 5.05 5.85
CA ALA A 294 7.35 5.17 4.68
C ALA A 294 5.90 4.80 5.03
N VAL A 295 4.93 5.60 4.57
CA VAL A 295 3.49 5.36 4.78
C VAL A 295 2.69 5.21 3.48
N ALA A 296 3.22 5.72 2.38
CA ALA A 296 2.70 5.49 1.04
C ALA A 296 3.86 5.50 0.04
N TRP A 297 3.86 4.58 -0.91
CA TRP A 297 4.84 4.56 -1.98
C TRP A 297 4.25 3.98 -3.25
N SER A 298 4.85 4.31 -4.37
CA SER A 298 4.47 3.77 -5.67
C SER A 298 5.68 3.61 -6.57
N CYS A 299 5.66 2.56 -7.36
CA CYS A 299 6.51 2.36 -8.53
C CYS A 299 5.58 1.93 -9.66
N ARG A 300 5.41 2.79 -10.66
CA ARG A 300 4.51 2.50 -11.78
C ARG A 300 5.02 3.08 -13.09
N ARG A 301 4.81 2.33 -14.17
CA ARG A 301 5.05 2.83 -15.52
C ARG A 301 4.07 3.95 -15.86
N GLN A 302 4.58 5.00 -16.50
CA GLN A 302 3.76 6.11 -16.96
C GLN A 302 2.77 5.66 -18.05
N PRO A 303 1.53 6.20 -18.06
CA PRO A 303 0.52 5.81 -19.05
C PRO A 303 0.87 6.32 -20.47
N THR A 304 1.62 7.41 -20.56
CA THR A 304 2.05 8.07 -21.80
C THR A 304 3.56 8.15 -21.87
N VAL A 305 4.11 8.20 -23.09
CA VAL A 305 5.55 8.43 -23.31
C VAL A 305 5.84 9.91 -23.05
N ALA A 306 6.84 10.19 -22.22
CA ALA A 306 7.34 11.54 -21.98
C ALA A 306 8.40 11.90 -23.04
N LEU A 307 8.35 13.12 -23.57
CA LEU A 307 9.26 13.58 -24.62
C LEU A 307 10.58 14.13 -24.07
N SER A 308 10.70 14.29 -22.75
CA SER A 308 11.92 14.73 -22.06
C SER A 308 11.95 14.25 -20.61
N THR A 309 13.14 14.24 -19.99
CA THR A 309 13.29 14.00 -18.56
C THR A 309 12.45 14.96 -17.73
N THR A 310 12.45 16.26 -18.06
CA THR A 310 11.64 17.27 -17.38
C THR A 310 10.15 16.92 -17.39
N GLU A 311 9.64 16.42 -18.50
CA GLU A 311 8.23 16.02 -18.61
C GLU A 311 7.93 14.77 -17.77
N ALA A 312 8.83 13.77 -17.80
CA ALA A 312 8.68 12.57 -16.99
C ALA A 312 8.64 12.89 -15.49
N GLU A 313 9.53 13.78 -15.04
CA GLU A 313 9.59 14.27 -13.66
C GLU A 313 8.35 15.07 -13.28
N TYR A 314 7.87 15.93 -14.18
CA TYR A 314 6.63 16.66 -13.97
C TYR A 314 5.42 15.73 -13.81
N MET A 315 5.37 14.65 -14.59
CA MET A 315 4.36 13.61 -14.43
C MET A 315 4.47 12.87 -13.09
N ALA A 316 5.69 12.68 -12.57
CA ALA A 316 5.90 12.12 -11.24
C ALA A 316 5.46 13.08 -10.13
N ILE A 317 5.76 14.38 -10.25
CA ILE A 317 5.24 15.43 -9.35
C ILE A 317 3.72 15.44 -9.36
N ALA A 318 3.07 15.39 -10.52
CA ALA A 318 1.61 15.36 -10.60
C ALA A 318 1.01 14.11 -9.92
N ALA A 319 1.62 12.94 -10.13
CA ALA A 319 1.22 11.69 -9.49
C ALA A 319 1.36 11.75 -7.96
N ALA A 320 2.51 12.23 -7.46
CA ALA A 320 2.74 12.40 -6.04
C ALA A 320 1.85 13.49 -5.44
N GLY A 321 1.54 14.55 -6.19
CA GLY A 321 0.62 15.62 -5.76
C GLY A 321 -0.80 15.09 -5.50
N GLN A 322 -1.32 14.20 -6.34
CA GLN A 322 -2.62 13.55 -6.11
C GLN A 322 -2.62 12.75 -4.79
N GLU A 323 -1.56 11.97 -4.54
CA GLU A 323 -1.38 11.22 -3.30
C GLU A 323 -1.27 12.16 -2.09
N ALA A 324 -0.47 13.24 -2.21
CA ALA A 324 -0.29 14.24 -1.17
C ALA A 324 -1.62 14.88 -0.74
N LEU A 325 -2.51 15.18 -1.69
CA LEU A 325 -3.82 15.74 -1.39
C LEU A 325 -4.71 14.77 -0.62
N TRP A 326 -4.69 13.48 -0.97
CA TRP A 326 -5.45 12.47 -0.23
C TRP A 326 -4.96 12.39 1.22
N TRP A 327 -3.64 12.29 1.45
CA TRP A 327 -3.07 12.26 2.79
C TRP A 327 -3.29 13.54 3.58
N ARG A 328 -3.21 14.71 2.92
CA ARG A 328 -3.50 16.00 3.53
C ARG A 328 -4.93 16.03 4.07
N SER A 329 -5.90 15.62 3.27
CA SER A 329 -7.30 15.59 3.67
C SER A 329 -7.55 14.57 4.78
N PHE A 330 -6.99 13.35 4.68
CA PHE A 330 -7.15 12.32 5.71
C PHE A 330 -6.54 12.76 7.05
N ARG A 331 -5.35 13.34 7.04
CA ARG A 331 -4.72 13.90 8.24
C ARG A 331 -5.52 15.08 8.81
N ALA A 332 -6.12 15.91 7.95
CA ALA A 332 -6.95 17.03 8.40
C ALA A 332 -8.23 16.55 9.10
N GLU A 333 -8.84 15.44 8.66
CA GLU A 333 -9.98 14.84 9.37
C GLU A 333 -9.60 14.37 10.78
N LEU A 334 -8.42 13.77 10.95
CA LEU A 334 -7.98 13.23 12.24
C LEU A 334 -7.40 14.29 13.20
N SER A 335 -6.80 15.37 12.69
CA SER A 335 -6.13 16.38 13.52
C SER A 335 -6.85 17.72 13.58
N GLY A 336 -7.83 17.95 12.70
CA GLY A 336 -8.45 19.26 12.50
C GLY A 336 -7.54 20.30 11.81
N LEU A 337 -6.28 19.96 11.51
CA LEU A 337 -5.30 20.88 10.96
C LEU A 337 -5.01 20.57 9.49
N THR A 338 -5.12 21.59 8.63
CA THR A 338 -4.67 21.50 7.23
C THR A 338 -3.28 22.10 7.10
N THR A 339 -2.28 21.25 6.88
CA THR A 339 -0.89 21.68 6.61
C THR A 339 -0.57 21.57 5.14
N THR A 340 0.33 22.41 4.65
CA THR A 340 0.98 22.22 3.34
C THR A 340 1.79 20.94 3.36
N VAL A 341 1.71 20.14 2.29
CA VAL A 341 2.55 18.94 2.14
C VAL A 341 3.82 19.29 1.38
N GLU A 342 4.97 19.10 2.01
CA GLU A 342 6.26 19.27 1.35
C GLU A 342 6.54 18.08 0.42
N MET A 343 6.87 18.37 -0.83
CA MET A 343 7.23 17.39 -1.86
C MET A 343 8.63 17.69 -2.39
N ARG A 344 9.49 16.69 -2.31
CA ARG A 344 10.91 16.79 -2.66
C ARG A 344 11.17 16.21 -4.04
N CYS A 345 11.86 16.98 -4.86
CA CYS A 345 12.26 16.59 -6.22
C CYS A 345 13.66 17.13 -6.51
N ASP A 346 14.46 16.43 -7.29
CA ASP A 346 15.81 16.83 -7.69
C ASP A 346 15.85 17.50 -9.08
N ASN A 347 14.76 17.43 -9.85
CA ASN A 347 14.68 18.09 -11.15
C ASN A 347 14.22 19.56 -11.06
N ARG A 348 15.19 20.48 -11.02
CA ARG A 348 14.94 21.93 -11.03
C ARG A 348 14.12 22.42 -12.23
N SER A 349 14.27 21.80 -13.40
CA SER A 349 13.50 22.19 -14.59
C SER A 349 12.02 21.87 -14.43
N ALA A 350 11.69 20.74 -13.82
CA ALA A 350 10.31 20.34 -13.55
C ALA A 350 9.68 21.22 -12.45
N MET A 351 10.45 21.54 -11.40
CA MET A 351 10.01 22.49 -10.37
C MET A 351 9.75 23.89 -10.94
N CYS A 352 10.69 24.40 -11.73
CA CYS A 352 10.56 25.69 -12.41
C CYS A 352 9.33 25.74 -13.33
N LEU A 353 9.02 24.64 -14.02
CA LEU A 353 7.81 24.51 -14.84
C LEU A 353 6.52 24.53 -13.99
N ALA A 354 6.57 24.05 -12.75
CA ALA A 354 5.44 24.04 -11.83
C ALA A 354 5.21 25.42 -11.18
N GLU A 355 6.29 26.13 -10.85
CA GLU A 355 6.25 27.40 -10.09
C GLU A 355 6.03 28.64 -10.97
N LYS A 356 6.56 28.66 -12.19
CA LYS A 356 6.51 29.85 -13.04
C LYS A 356 5.24 29.90 -13.88
N GLU A 357 4.76 31.11 -14.13
CA GLU A 357 3.95 31.46 -15.31
C GLU A 357 4.78 31.36 -16.61
N VAL A 358 5.47 30.24 -16.86
CA VAL A 358 6.17 30.09 -18.14
C VAL A 358 5.11 30.03 -19.21
N GLY A 359 5.13 31.02 -20.10
CA GLY A 359 4.26 31.07 -21.28
C GLY A 359 4.23 29.71 -21.99
N TYR A 360 3.02 29.30 -22.34
CA TYR A 360 2.65 28.08 -23.05
C TYR A 360 3.73 27.66 -24.07
N SER A 361 4.57 26.67 -23.73
CA SER A 361 5.56 26.11 -24.67
C SER A 361 4.89 25.07 -25.55
N ALA A 362 5.19 25.06 -26.86
CA ALA A 362 4.69 24.04 -27.79
C ALA A 362 5.04 22.60 -27.34
N ARG A 363 6.08 22.43 -26.51
CA ARG A 363 6.55 21.13 -26.00
C ARG A 363 5.78 20.60 -24.79
N THR A 364 4.87 21.37 -24.17
CA THR A 364 4.12 20.95 -22.97
C THR A 364 2.60 20.93 -23.17
N LYS A 365 2.12 21.25 -24.37
CA LYS A 365 0.68 21.31 -24.70
C LYS A 365 -0.06 19.99 -24.45
N HIS A 366 0.61 18.85 -24.57
CA HIS A 366 0.01 17.54 -24.39
C HIS A 366 -0.10 17.09 -22.92
N ILE A 367 0.46 17.85 -21.97
CA ILE A 367 0.36 17.59 -20.52
C ILE A 367 -0.41 18.68 -19.75
N ASP A 368 -1.17 19.52 -20.46
CA ASP A 368 -1.85 20.73 -19.96
C ASP A 368 -2.63 20.53 -18.66
N LEU A 369 -3.44 19.46 -18.56
CA LEU A 369 -4.23 19.18 -17.36
C LEU A 369 -3.37 18.88 -16.12
N ARG A 370 -2.25 18.16 -16.29
CA ARG A 370 -1.31 17.92 -15.17
C ARG A 370 -0.62 19.22 -14.78
N HIS A 371 -0.34 20.07 -15.77
CA HIS A 371 0.29 21.37 -15.55
C HIS A 371 -0.58 22.27 -14.68
N HIS A 372 -1.83 22.47 -15.11
CA HIS A 372 -2.81 23.24 -14.37
C HIS A 372 -3.07 22.69 -12.97
N PHE A 373 -3.17 21.36 -12.81
CA PHE A 373 -3.36 20.73 -11.50
C PHE A 373 -2.23 21.06 -10.52
N VAL A 374 -0.97 20.76 -10.85
CA VAL A 374 0.15 20.97 -9.91
C VAL A 374 0.31 22.46 -9.59
N LYS A 375 0.16 23.32 -10.60
CA LYS A 375 0.25 24.77 -10.42
C LYS A 375 -0.83 25.29 -9.47
N GLU A 376 -2.09 24.90 -9.67
CA GLU A 376 -3.20 25.26 -8.78
C GLU A 376 -2.92 24.85 -7.33
N GLN A 377 -2.38 23.65 -7.11
CA GLN A 377 -2.06 23.16 -5.78
C GLN A 377 -0.92 23.96 -5.11
N LEU A 378 0.07 24.43 -5.89
CA LEU A 378 1.13 25.31 -5.39
C LEU A 378 0.60 26.70 -5.04
N GLU A 379 -0.24 27.28 -5.90
CA GLU A 379 -0.87 28.59 -5.66
C GLU A 379 -1.76 28.59 -4.41
N GLN A 380 -2.51 27.51 -4.21
CA GLN A 380 -3.34 27.28 -3.02
C GLN A 380 -2.54 26.89 -1.78
N LYS A 381 -1.21 26.70 -1.90
CA LYS A 381 -0.32 26.23 -0.83
C LYS A 381 -0.77 24.90 -0.22
N THR A 382 -1.43 24.05 -0.99
CA THR A 382 -1.80 22.69 -0.54
C THR A 382 -0.60 21.77 -0.57
N ILE A 383 0.29 21.97 -1.55
CA ILE A 383 1.61 21.36 -1.65
C ILE A 383 2.69 22.45 -1.77
N ALA A 384 3.93 22.11 -1.41
CA ALA A 384 5.11 22.94 -1.65
C ALA A 384 6.21 22.06 -2.25
N LEU A 385 6.89 22.55 -3.29
CA LEU A 385 8.03 21.85 -3.86
C LEU A 385 9.33 22.30 -3.19
N GLN A 386 10.17 21.34 -2.82
CA GLN A 386 11.50 21.58 -2.29
C GLN A 386 12.55 20.81 -3.10
N HIS A 387 13.62 21.49 -3.48
CA HIS A 387 14.71 20.84 -4.18
C HIS A 387 15.53 19.97 -3.23
N VAL A 388 15.86 18.74 -3.64
CA VAL A 388 16.84 17.89 -2.97
C VAL A 388 17.95 17.47 -3.92
N PRO A 389 19.20 17.27 -3.46
CA PRO A 389 20.23 16.65 -4.29
C PRO A 389 19.84 15.21 -4.67
N SER A 390 20.25 14.73 -5.85
CA SER A 390 19.97 13.35 -6.31
C SER A 390 20.52 12.26 -5.40
N GLU A 391 21.53 12.57 -4.57
CA GLU A 391 22.01 11.66 -3.51
C GLU A 391 20.99 11.48 -2.39
N GLY A 392 20.24 12.54 -2.05
CA GLY A 392 19.17 12.54 -1.05
C GLY A 392 17.78 12.23 -1.60
N GLN A 393 17.66 11.91 -2.89
CA GLN A 393 16.41 11.55 -3.55
C GLN A 393 16.00 10.13 -3.16
N LEU A 394 15.03 9.99 -2.24
CA LEU A 394 14.57 8.69 -1.78
C LEU A 394 13.71 7.94 -2.80
N ALA A 395 13.06 8.65 -3.74
CA ALA A 395 12.25 8.00 -4.76
C ALA A 395 13.08 7.26 -5.83
N ASP A 396 14.39 7.51 -5.92
CA ASP A 396 15.32 6.84 -6.85
C ASP A 396 15.26 5.31 -6.74
N VAL A 397 15.14 4.76 -5.52
CA VAL A 397 15.11 3.30 -5.32
C VAL A 397 13.81 2.66 -5.83
N LEU A 398 12.81 3.49 -6.16
CA LEU A 398 11.52 3.07 -6.70
C LEU A 398 11.47 3.19 -8.23
N THR A 399 12.42 3.88 -8.87
CA THR A 399 12.38 4.15 -10.31
C THR A 399 13.44 3.39 -11.09
N LYS A 400 14.57 3.07 -10.45
CA LYS A 400 15.74 2.46 -11.09
C LYS A 400 16.51 1.55 -10.13
N PRO A 401 17.31 0.58 -10.63
CA PRO A 401 18.18 -0.20 -9.78
C PRO A 401 19.32 0.66 -9.25
N VAL A 402 19.56 0.60 -7.94
CA VAL A 402 20.64 1.37 -7.28
C VAL A 402 21.73 0.45 -6.71
N PRO A 403 22.98 0.91 -6.61
CA PRO A 403 24.04 0.19 -5.93
C PRO A 403 23.72 -0.05 -4.45
N TYR A 404 24.29 -1.11 -3.87
CA TYR A 404 24.04 -1.49 -2.47
C TYR A 404 24.22 -0.36 -1.44
N PRO A 405 25.28 0.48 -1.49
CA PRO A 405 25.43 1.58 -0.55
C PRO A 405 24.22 2.53 -0.54
N LYS A 406 23.76 2.94 -1.73
CA LYS A 406 22.58 3.81 -1.89
C LYS A 406 21.30 3.11 -1.44
N LEU A 407 21.13 1.82 -1.77
CA LEU A 407 20.00 1.03 -1.28
C LEU A 407 19.96 0.94 0.25
N ARG A 408 21.11 0.73 0.91
CA ARG A 408 21.20 0.64 2.37
C ARG A 408 20.81 1.96 3.04
N GLU A 409 21.29 3.07 2.51
CA GLU A 409 20.94 4.39 3.02
C GLU A 409 19.47 4.72 2.79
N ALA A 410 18.96 4.49 1.58
CA ALA A 410 17.55 4.69 1.26
C ALA A 410 16.64 3.85 2.14
N ARG A 411 16.94 2.56 2.37
CA ARG A 411 16.17 1.68 3.29
C ARG A 411 16.07 2.26 4.69
N LYS A 412 17.20 2.65 5.28
CA LYS A 412 17.22 3.30 6.59
C LYS A 412 16.38 4.56 6.60
N SER A 413 16.49 5.39 5.55
CA SER A 413 15.69 6.60 5.39
C SER A 413 14.21 6.34 5.13
N LEU A 414 13.83 5.19 4.57
CA LEU A 414 12.45 4.73 4.42
C LEU A 414 11.89 4.12 5.73
N GLY A 415 12.70 4.04 6.78
CA GLY A 415 12.35 3.38 8.04
C GLY A 415 12.33 1.86 7.93
N VAL A 416 13.02 1.27 6.95
CA VAL A 416 13.21 -0.18 6.80
C VAL A 416 14.58 -0.55 7.32
N SER A 417 14.65 -1.28 8.44
CA SER A 417 15.92 -1.72 9.04
C SER A 417 15.84 -3.04 9.75
#